data_AF-G1V930-F1
#
_entry.id   AF-G1V930-F1
#
_cell.length_a   1.000
_cell.length_b   1.000
_cell.length_c   1.000
_cell.angle_alpha   90.00
_cell.angle_beta   90.00
_cell.angle_gamma   90.00
#
_symmetry.space_group_name_H-M   'P 1'
#
loop_
_entity.id
_entity.type
_entity.pdbx_description
1 polymer ?
#
loop_
_entity_poly.entity_id
_entity_poly.type
_entity_poly.pdbx_seq_one_letter_code
_entity_poly.pdbx_strand_id
1 'polypeptide(L)' 'PKDPWGNDYVYTAPGQKVPFEIMSLGSDGAEGGEGEAADIWGEDVPDR' A
#
# COMPACT_ATOMS: atom_id res chain seq x y z
N PRO A 1 9.24 4.50 -9.32
CA PRO A 1 9.22 3.02 -9.21
C PRO A 1 7.75 2.61 -9.04
N LYS A 2 7.36 1.49 -9.64
CA LYS A 2 6.01 0.95 -9.52
C LYS A 2 6.00 -0.18 -8.48
N ASP A 3 4.82 -0.49 -7.97
CA ASP A 3 4.64 -1.65 -7.12
C ASP A 3 4.80 -2.97 -7.91
N PRO A 4 4.76 -4.14 -7.25
CA PRO A 4 4.91 -5.44 -7.91
C PRO A 4 3.88 -5.73 -9.02
N TRP A 5 2.73 -5.06 -9.00
CA TRP A 5 1.65 -5.23 -9.98
C TRP A 5 1.67 -4.16 -11.08
N GLY A 6 2.60 -3.22 -11.02
CA GLY A 6 2.75 -2.15 -12.01
C GLY A 6 1.85 -0.94 -11.75
N ASN A 7 1.25 -0.86 -10.57
CA ASN A 7 0.48 0.29 -10.11
C ASN A 7 1.41 1.34 -9.49
N ASP A 8 0.97 2.59 -9.54
CA ASP A 8 1.64 3.68 -8.82
C ASP A 8 1.27 3.61 -7.34
N TYR A 9 2.24 3.87 -6.46
CA TYR A 9 1.97 3.92 -5.03
C TYR A 9 1.07 5.11 -4.68
N VAL A 10 0.15 4.88 -3.75
CA VAL A 10 -0.68 5.92 -3.15
C VAL A 10 0.11 6.59 -2.04
N TYR A 11 0.19 7.92 -2.10
CA TYR A 11 0.79 8.75 -1.05
C TYR A 11 -0.31 9.53 -0.34
N THR A 12 -0.32 9.45 0.99
CA THR A 12 -1.32 10.13 1.83
C THR A 12 -0.64 10.92 2.95
N ALA A 13 -1.05 12.18 3.13
CA ALA A 13 -0.59 13.06 4.22
C ALA A 13 -1.75 13.98 4.68
N PRO A 14 -2.17 13.94 5.96
CA PRO A 14 -1.65 13.08 7.02
C PRO A 14 -2.00 11.61 6.79
N GLY A 15 -1.07 10.71 7.14
CA GLY A 15 -1.36 9.27 7.20
C GLY A 15 -2.29 8.94 8.37
N GLN A 16 -2.88 7.74 8.36
CA GLN A 16 -3.80 7.30 9.41
C GLN A 16 -3.08 7.08 10.76
N LYS A 17 -1.86 6.54 10.73
CA LYS A 17 -1.06 6.21 11.93
C LYS A 17 0.25 6.99 12.03
N VAL A 18 0.80 7.43 10.90
CA VAL A 18 2.06 8.18 10.82
C VAL A 18 1.89 9.48 10.03
N PRO A 19 2.84 10.44 10.06
CA PRO A 19 2.67 11.74 9.39
C PRO A 19 2.42 11.66 7.88
N PHE A 20 2.93 10.61 7.23
CA PHE A 20 2.64 10.30 5.84
C PHE A 20 2.74 8.78 5.62
N GLU A 21 1.91 8.24 4.73
CA GLU A 21 1.87 6.83 4.39
C GLU A 21 2.08 6.63 2.89
N ILE A 22 2.75 5.53 2.53
CA ILE A 22 2.91 5.07 1.16
C ILE A 22 2.32 3.66 1.08
N MET A 23 1.33 3.47 0.21
CA MET A 23 0.54 2.25 0.12
C MET A 23 0.48 1.74 -1.33
N SER A 24 0.51 0.43 -1.52
CA SER A 24 0.17 -0.23 -2.78
C SER A 24 -1.24 -0.83 -2.64
N LEU A 25 -2.08 -0.60 -3.64
CA LEU A 25 -3.47 -1.08 -3.69
C LEU A 25 -3.57 -2.54 -4.20
N GLY A 26 -2.51 -3.32 -4.03
CA GLY A 26 -2.48 -4.70 -4.51
C GLY A 26 -2.65 -4.87 -6.03
N SER A 27 -3.02 -6.08 -6.41
CA SER A 27 -3.22 -6.50 -7.80
C SER A 27 -4.46 -5.91 -8.49
N ASP A 28 -5.48 -5.50 -7.73
CA ASP A 28 -6.73 -4.97 -8.25
C ASP A 28 -6.70 -3.44 -8.40
N GLY A 29 -5.76 -2.76 -7.73
CA GLY A 29 -5.58 -1.32 -7.84
C GLY A 29 -6.70 -0.53 -7.17
N ALA A 30 -7.38 -1.14 -6.19
CA ALA A 30 -8.49 -0.54 -5.44
C ALA A 30 -8.28 -0.69 -3.93
N GLU A 31 -8.90 0.17 -3.13
CA GLU A 31 -8.85 0.06 -1.67
C GLU A 31 -9.55 -1.23 -1.18
N GLY A 32 -8.93 -1.90 -0.23
CA GLY A 32 -9.41 -3.13 0.39
C GLY A 32 -8.75 -4.38 -0.19
N GLY A 33 -9.58 -5.37 -0.53
CA GLY A 33 -9.10 -6.65 -1.05
C GLY A 33 -8.47 -7.57 0.00
N GLU A 34 -8.15 -8.79 -0.45
CA GLU A 34 -7.51 -9.83 0.36
C GLU A 34 -6.44 -10.55 -0.48
N GLY A 35 -5.47 -11.19 0.17
CA GLY A 35 -4.41 -11.92 -0.53
C GLY A 35 -3.56 -10.99 -1.40
N GLU A 36 -3.48 -11.29 -2.71
CA GLU A 36 -2.71 -10.45 -3.66
C GLU A 36 -3.40 -9.12 -4.00
N ALA A 37 -4.68 -8.98 -3.68
CA ALA A 37 -5.42 -7.72 -3.81
C ALA A 37 -5.42 -6.91 -2.51
N ALA A 38 -4.79 -7.41 -1.44
CA ALA A 38 -4.74 -6.66 -0.20
C ALA A 38 -3.89 -5.39 -0.38
N ASP A 39 -4.37 -4.30 0.20
CA ASP A 39 -3.57 -3.11 0.43
C ASP A 39 -2.32 -3.44 1.26
N ILE A 40 -1.17 -2.92 0.85
CA ILE A 40 0.10 -3.11 1.55
C ILE A 40 0.75 -1.76 1.79
N TRP A 41 0.98 -1.41 3.05
CA TRP A 41 1.83 -0.28 3.45
C TRP A 41 2.99 -0.75 4.33
N GLY A 42 3.92 0.17 4.63
CA GLY A 42 5.21 -0.17 5.24
C GLY A 42 5.15 -0.90 6.60
N GLU A 43 4.03 -0.83 7.32
CA GLU A 43 3.84 -1.51 8.61
C GLU A 43 3.38 -2.98 8.45
N ASP A 44 2.78 -3.33 7.30
CA ASP A 44 2.28 -4.69 7.04
C ASP A 44 3.40 -5.66 6.65
N VAL A 45 4.60 -5.14 6.40
CA VAL A 45 5.79 -5.95 6.20
C VAL A 45 6.38 -6.20 7.60
N PRO A 46 6.15 -7.37 8.23
CA PRO A 46 6.71 -7.63 9.55
C PRO A 46 8.24 -7.50 9.45
N ASP A 47 8.80 -6.80 10.45
CA ASP A 47 10.20 -6.35 10.56
C ASP A 47 11.21 -7.18 9.74
N ARG A 48 12.03 -6.46 8.96
CA ARG A 48 13.29 -6.99 8.44
C ARG A 48 14.23 -7.39 9.58
#